data_AF-A0A835X3L7-F1
#
_entry.id   AF-A0A835X3L7-F1
#
_cell.length_a   1.000
_cell.length_b   1.000
_cell.length_c   1.000
_cell.angle_alpha   90.00
_cell.angle_beta   90.00
_cell.angle_gamma   90.00
#
_symmetry.space_group_name_H-M   'P 1'
#
loop_
_entity.id
_entity.type
_entity.pdbx_description
1 polymer ?
#
loop_
_entity_poly.entity_id
_entity_poly.type
_entity_poly.pdbx_seq_one_letter_code
_entity_poly.pdbx_strand_id
1 'polypeptide(L)'
;MKIDPDLRLQILEKVGIYSSRFSIPEPKVLFTPKEVLEVPKELTEGRRTTAYKYYGISYMQSNLIFINVKKISDEKTLENTIVHELIHMRFPYLSHGKRFNKLVRQGLRGKAFVPYQKRK
;
A
#
# COMPACT_ATOMS: atom_id res chain seq x y z
N MET A 1 4.63 -3.02 15.84
CA MET A 1 3.32 -2.81 16.52
C MET A 1 2.65 -4.17 16.66
N LYS A 2 1.73 -4.34 17.61
CA LYS A 2 0.92 -5.57 17.71
C LYS A 2 -0.35 -5.32 16.90
N ILE A 3 -0.74 -6.27 16.05
CA ILE A 3 -2.02 -6.16 15.34
C ILE A 3 -3.14 -6.50 16.31
N ASP A 4 -4.05 -5.56 16.49
CA ASP A 4 -5.31 -5.67 17.23
C ASP A 4 -6.45 -5.10 16.36
N PRO A 5 -7.72 -5.31 16.73
CA PRO A 5 -8.85 -4.84 15.95
C PRO A 5 -8.86 -3.32 15.69
N ASP A 6 -8.43 -2.52 16.66
CA ASP A 6 -8.45 -1.05 16.57
C ASP A 6 -7.38 -0.58 15.58
N LEU A 7 -6.16 -1.09 15.69
CA LEU A 7 -5.09 -0.79 14.74
C LEU A 7 -5.44 -1.29 13.33
N ARG A 8 -6.11 -2.44 13.21
CA ARG A 8 -6.58 -2.94 11.91
C ARG A 8 -7.58 -1.98 11.28
N LEU A 9 -8.56 -1.51 12.05
CA LEU A 9 -9.54 -0.52 11.60
C LEU A 9 -8.86 0.78 11.17
N GLN A 10 -7.97 1.32 12.01
CA GLN A 10 -7.21 2.55 11.70
C GLN A 10 -6.43 2.46 10.38
N ILE A 11 -5.80 1.30 10.11
CA ILE A 11 -5.09 1.09 8.84
C ILE A 11 -6.07 1.06 7.67
N LEU A 12 -7.19 0.37 7.79
CA LEU A 12 -8.21 0.29 6.74
C LEU A 12 -8.80 1.67 6.42
N GLU A 13 -9.13 2.47 7.45
CA GLU A 13 -9.61 3.84 7.27
C GLU A 13 -8.59 4.72 6.52
N LYS A 14 -7.30 4.65 6.92
CA LYS A 14 -6.22 5.36 6.22
C LYS A 14 -6.13 4.90 4.76
N VAL A 15 -6.20 3.61 4.51
CA VAL A 15 -6.16 3.04 3.15
C VAL A 15 -7.34 3.55 2.32
N GLY A 16 -8.56 3.57 2.85
CA GLY A 16 -9.73 4.15 2.17
C GLY A 16 -9.57 5.65 1.86
N ILE A 17 -9.13 6.44 2.84
CA ILE A 17 -8.89 7.90 2.68
C ILE A 17 -7.85 8.16 1.58
N TYR A 18 -6.70 7.47 1.63
CA TYR A 18 -5.65 7.67 0.63
C TYR A 18 -6.04 7.10 -0.75
N SER A 19 -6.78 5.98 -0.81
CA SER A 19 -7.26 5.41 -2.07
C SER A 19 -8.19 6.39 -2.79
N SER A 20 -9.13 6.99 -2.05
CA SER A 20 -10.00 8.07 -2.55
C SER A 20 -9.19 9.26 -3.04
N ARG A 21 -8.24 9.77 -2.23
CA ARG A 21 -7.35 10.88 -2.63
C ARG A 21 -6.54 10.56 -3.87
N PHE A 22 -6.11 9.31 -4.05
CA PHE A 22 -5.27 8.90 -5.17
C PHE A 22 -6.09 8.48 -6.39
N SER A 23 -7.41 8.54 -6.32
CA SER A 23 -8.31 8.08 -7.39
C SER A 23 -7.99 6.65 -7.83
N ILE A 24 -7.79 5.75 -6.87
CA ILE A 24 -7.62 4.30 -7.09
C ILE A 24 -8.73 3.53 -6.38
N PRO A 25 -9.11 2.35 -6.86
CA PRO A 25 -9.95 1.45 -6.09
C PRO A 25 -9.25 1.10 -4.78
N GLU A 26 -10.02 0.95 -3.70
CA GLU A 26 -9.48 0.54 -2.42
C GLU A 26 -8.92 -0.89 -2.53
N PRO A 27 -7.63 -1.12 -2.22
CA PRO A 27 -7.04 -2.43 -2.31
C PRO A 27 -7.40 -3.30 -1.10
N LYS A 28 -7.43 -4.61 -1.30
CA LYS A 28 -7.48 -5.56 -0.18
C LYS A 28 -6.18 -5.47 0.62
N VAL A 29 -6.28 -5.34 1.95
CA VAL A 29 -5.12 -5.22 2.83
C VAL A 29 -4.85 -6.53 3.56
N LEU A 30 -3.62 -7.02 3.47
CA LEU A 30 -3.09 -8.11 4.26
C LEU A 30 -2.14 -7.56 5.33
N PHE A 31 -2.19 -8.10 6.55
CA PHE A 31 -1.46 -7.61 7.71
C PHE A 31 -0.36 -8.55 8.17
N THR A 32 -0.38 -9.81 7.73
CA THR A 32 0.63 -10.80 8.11
C THR A 32 1.18 -11.58 6.91
N PRO A 33 2.44 -12.05 6.98
CA PRO A 33 2.97 -12.95 5.96
C PRO A 33 2.15 -14.25 5.82
N LYS A 34 1.48 -14.69 6.90
CA LYS A 34 0.58 -15.84 6.86
C LYS A 34 -0.62 -15.57 5.94
N GLU A 35 -1.27 -14.42 6.08
CA GLU A 35 -2.36 -14.02 5.19
C GLU A 35 -1.90 -13.94 3.72
N VAL A 36 -0.67 -13.49 3.45
CA VAL A 36 -0.07 -13.52 2.09
C VAL A 36 0.02 -14.95 1.56
N LEU A 37 0.39 -15.92 2.41
CA LEU A 37 0.50 -17.33 2.06
C LEU A 37 -0.86 -18.07 1.99
N GLU A 38 -1.95 -17.48 2.47
CA GLU A 38 -3.30 -18.05 2.37
C GLU A 38 -4.03 -17.59 1.10
N VAL A 39 -3.68 -16.41 0.58
CA VAL A 39 -4.18 -15.93 -0.71
C VAL A 39 -3.69 -16.85 -1.85
N PRO A 40 -4.45 -17.05 -2.95
CA PRO A 40 -3.97 -17.78 -4.13
C PRO A 40 -2.59 -17.31 -4.60
N LYS A 41 -1.76 -18.24 -5.07
CA LYS A 41 -0.35 -17.98 -5.41
C LYS A 41 -0.22 -16.94 -6.52
N GLU A 42 -1.13 -17.02 -7.50
CA GLU A 42 -1.21 -16.17 -8.69
C GLU A 42 -1.38 -14.70 -8.29
N LEU A 43 -2.16 -14.43 -7.24
CA LEU A 43 -2.44 -13.07 -6.80
C LEU A 43 -1.28 -12.41 -6.05
N THR A 44 -0.32 -13.20 -5.57
CA THR A 44 0.82 -12.73 -4.77
C THR A 44 2.17 -13.06 -5.42
N GLU A 45 2.15 -13.31 -6.73
CA GLU A 45 3.33 -13.73 -7.47
C GLU A 45 4.51 -12.73 -7.35
N GLY A 46 5.73 -13.23 -7.48
CA GLY A 46 6.97 -12.46 -7.43
C GLY A 46 7.46 -12.11 -6.02
N ARG A 47 6.57 -11.89 -5.04
CA ARG A 47 6.96 -11.49 -3.67
C ARG A 47 6.36 -12.31 -2.53
N ARG A 48 5.48 -13.27 -2.81
CA ARG A 48 4.85 -14.17 -1.81
C ARG A 48 5.82 -14.71 -0.75
N THR A 49 6.88 -15.39 -1.18
CA THR A 49 7.81 -16.10 -0.28
C THR A 49 8.82 -15.18 0.39
N THR A 50 8.94 -13.93 -0.05
CA THR A 50 9.87 -12.94 0.51
C THR A 50 9.17 -11.80 1.24
N ALA A 51 7.85 -11.87 1.39
CA ALA A 51 7.04 -10.78 1.96
C ALA A 51 7.52 -10.32 3.34
N TYR A 52 7.96 -11.25 4.18
CA TYR A 52 8.49 -10.99 5.52
C TYR A 52 9.72 -10.04 5.54
N LYS A 53 10.42 -9.88 4.41
CA LYS A 53 11.58 -8.97 4.31
C LYS A 53 11.16 -7.50 4.29
N TYR A 54 9.96 -7.18 3.82
CA TYR A 54 9.51 -5.81 3.55
C TYR A 54 8.60 -5.25 4.65
N TYR A 55 8.50 -3.92 4.71
CA TYR A 55 7.48 -3.22 5.51
C TYR A 55 6.11 -3.22 4.81
N GLY A 56 6.11 -3.15 3.48
CA GLY A 56 4.91 -3.30 2.67
C GLY A 56 5.22 -3.86 1.29
N ILE A 57 4.20 -4.38 0.62
CA ILE A 57 4.25 -4.83 -0.78
C ILE A 57 2.94 -4.47 -1.46
N SER A 58 3.03 -3.99 -2.70
CA SER A 58 1.90 -3.79 -3.61
C SER A 58 1.86 -4.89 -4.66
N TYR A 59 0.79 -5.69 -4.66
CA TYR A 59 0.48 -6.65 -5.70
C TYR A 59 -0.47 -5.99 -6.70
N MET A 60 0.10 -5.13 -7.54
CA MET A 60 -0.62 -4.17 -8.38
C MET A 60 -1.65 -4.83 -9.32
N GLN A 61 -1.35 -6.02 -9.85
CA GLN A 61 -2.25 -6.76 -10.74
C GLN A 61 -3.50 -7.31 -10.01
N SER A 62 -3.45 -7.44 -8.69
CA SER A 62 -4.46 -8.11 -7.88
C SER A 62 -5.26 -7.16 -7.00
N ASN A 63 -5.09 -5.84 -7.15
CA ASN A 63 -5.63 -4.81 -6.27
C ASN A 63 -5.45 -5.14 -4.77
N LEU A 64 -4.23 -5.54 -4.40
CA LEU A 64 -3.92 -6.07 -3.08
C LEU A 64 -2.62 -5.46 -2.55
N ILE A 65 -2.60 -5.08 -1.29
CA ILE A 65 -1.40 -4.64 -0.58
C ILE A 65 -1.16 -5.49 0.67
N PHE A 66 0.09 -5.64 1.04
CA PHE A 66 0.52 -6.22 2.29
C PHE A 66 1.22 -5.15 3.13
N ILE A 67 0.87 -5.04 4.40
CA ILE A 67 1.49 -4.15 5.38
C ILE A 67 1.97 -5.00 6.55
N ASN A 68 3.29 -5.05 6.75
CA ASN A 68 3.93 -5.85 7.78
C ASN A 68 3.94 -5.13 9.13
N VAL A 69 2.78 -5.05 9.79
CA VAL A 69 2.58 -4.33 11.05
C VAL A 69 3.54 -4.77 12.17
N LYS A 70 3.96 -6.05 12.16
CA LYS A 70 4.94 -6.57 13.12
C LYS A 70 6.32 -5.90 12.99
N LYS A 71 6.75 -5.54 11.78
CA LYS A 71 8.05 -4.90 11.52
C LYS A 71 8.03 -3.37 11.69
N ILE A 72 6.85 -2.76 11.68
CA ILE A 72 6.70 -1.31 11.80
C ILE A 72 6.58 -0.95 13.28
N SER A 73 7.42 -0.04 13.77
CA SER A 73 7.48 0.35 15.19
C SER A 73 6.59 1.53 15.54
N ASP A 74 6.27 2.40 14.58
CA ASP A 74 5.67 3.70 14.81
C ASP A 74 4.67 4.11 13.71
N GLU A 75 3.75 5.01 14.07
CA GLU A 75 2.67 5.48 13.21
C GLU A 75 3.17 6.21 11.95
N LYS A 76 4.28 6.95 12.07
CA LYS A 76 4.85 7.71 10.94
C LYS A 76 5.37 6.75 9.86
N THR A 77 6.07 5.69 10.27
CA THR A 77 6.52 4.64 9.37
C THR A 77 5.34 3.87 8.78
N LEU A 78 4.29 3.61 9.58
CA LEU A 78 3.07 2.97 9.11
C LEU A 78 2.39 3.78 7.99
N GLU A 79 2.14 5.06 8.24
CA GLU A 79 1.49 5.95 7.28
C GLU A 79 2.33 6.13 6.02
N ASN A 80 3.65 6.30 6.15
CA ASN A 80 4.55 6.35 5.01
C ASN A 80 4.51 5.05 4.18
N THR A 81 4.43 3.89 4.84
CA THR A 81 4.33 2.58 4.15
C THR A 81 3.00 2.48 3.39
N ILE A 82 1.88 2.84 4.01
CA ILE A 82 0.56 2.86 3.36
C ILE A 82 0.61 3.75 2.11
N VAL A 83 1.06 4.99 2.25
CA VAL A 83 1.15 5.92 1.11
C VAL A 83 2.10 5.40 0.03
N HIS A 84 3.24 4.81 0.41
CA HIS A 84 4.20 4.21 -0.53
C HIS A 84 3.54 3.14 -1.39
N GLU A 85 2.86 2.18 -0.77
CA GLU A 85 2.21 1.08 -1.48
C GLU A 85 1.07 1.60 -2.37
N LEU A 86 0.24 2.52 -1.88
CA LEU A 86 -0.86 3.09 -2.69
C LEU A 86 -0.36 3.94 -3.88
N ILE A 87 0.82 4.56 -3.78
CA ILE A 87 1.44 5.24 -4.92
C ILE A 87 1.90 4.24 -5.99
N HIS A 88 2.37 3.04 -5.63
CA HIS A 88 2.62 1.96 -6.61
C HIS A 88 1.31 1.53 -7.28
N MET A 89 0.23 1.40 -6.51
CA MET A 89 -1.10 1.08 -7.08
C MET A 89 -1.55 2.13 -8.10
N ARG A 90 -1.30 3.43 -7.83
CA ARG A 90 -1.66 4.51 -8.74
C ARG A 90 -0.74 4.61 -9.96
N PHE A 91 0.55 4.38 -9.78
CA PHE A 91 1.58 4.56 -10.82
C PHE A 91 2.44 3.30 -10.96
N PRO A 92 1.88 2.19 -11.45
CA PRO A 92 2.53 0.88 -11.44
C PRO A 92 3.81 0.80 -12.29
N TYR A 93 3.97 1.74 -13.23
CA TYR A 93 5.13 1.86 -14.10
C TYR A 93 6.28 2.70 -13.48
N LEU A 94 6.07 3.29 -12.30
CA LEU A 94 7.02 4.23 -11.72
C LEU A 94 7.96 3.52 -10.73
N SER A 95 9.24 3.41 -11.08
CA SER A 95 10.26 2.86 -10.19
C SER A 95 10.62 3.80 -9.04
N HIS A 96 11.21 3.22 -7.98
CA HIS A 96 11.75 3.94 -6.84
C HIS A 96 12.84 4.93 -7.26
N GLY A 97 12.50 6.22 -7.29
CA GLY A 97 13.42 7.29 -7.67
C GLY A 97 12.91 8.66 -7.23
N LYS A 98 13.59 9.73 -7.66
CA LYS A 98 13.26 11.12 -7.24
C LYS A 98 11.79 11.48 -7.48
N ARG A 99 11.23 11.06 -8.62
CA ARG A 99 9.82 11.31 -8.98
C ARG A 99 8.86 10.55 -8.08
N PHE A 100 9.10 9.26 -7.84
CA PHE A 100 8.30 8.45 -6.93
C PHE A 100 8.31 9.02 -5.51
N ASN A 101 9.50 9.34 -4.99
CA ASN A 101 9.66 9.91 -3.65
C ASN A 101 8.96 11.26 -3.51
N LYS A 102 8.94 12.07 -4.58
CA LYS A 102 8.18 13.32 -4.60
C LYS A 102 6.68 13.07 -4.48
N LEU A 103 6.13 12.06 -5.16
CA LEU A 103 4.72 11.71 -5.09
C LEU A 103 4.33 11.18 -3.70
N VAL A 104 5.14 10.31 -3.09
CA VAL A 104 4.93 9.84 -1.72
C VAL A 104 4.87 11.02 -0.74
N ARG A 105 5.84 11.94 -0.80
CA ARG A 105 5.83 13.15 0.04
C ARG A 105 4.60 14.03 -0.20
N GLN A 106 4.14 14.14 -1.45
CA GLN A 106 2.92 14.89 -1.76
C GLN A 106 1.68 14.22 -1.20
N GLY A 107 1.59 12.89 -1.29
CA GLY A 107 0.51 12.10 -0.70
C GLY A 107 0.44 12.27 0.81
N LEU A 108 1.58 12.18 1.50
CA LEU A 108 1.67 12.44 2.95
C LEU A 108 1.23 13.86 3.34
N ARG A 109 1.44 14.86 2.48
CA ARG A 109 0.96 16.24 2.67
C ARG A 109 -0.52 16.43 2.31
N GLY A 110 -1.25 15.36 2.01
CA GLY A 110 -2.69 15.41 1.70
C GLY A 110 -3.02 15.74 0.25
N LYS A 111 -2.07 15.64 -0.69
CA LYS A 111 -2.37 15.87 -2.12
C LYS A 111 -3.38 14.84 -2.63
N ALA A 112 -4.41 15.34 -3.31
CA ALA A 112 -5.30 14.53 -4.14
C ALA A 112 -4.82 14.50 -5.59
N PHE A 113 -4.97 13.36 -6.25
CA PHE A 113 -4.75 13.18 -7.68
C PHE A 113 -6.11 13.08 -8.37
N VAL A 114 -6.29 13.86 -9.44
CA VAL A 114 -7.48 13.72 -10.29
C VAL A 114 -7.52 12.34 -10.95
N PRO A 115 -8.72 11.79 -11.23
CA PRO A 115 -8.86 10.56 -12.00
C PRO A 115 -8.08 10.62 -13.32
N TYR A 116 -7.60 9.47 -13.78
CA TYR A 116 -6.84 9.43 -15.03
C TYR A 116 -7.77 9.83 -16.17
N GLN A 117 -7.39 10.88 -16.89
CA GLN A 117 -8.06 11.29 -18.12
C GLN A 117 -7.18 10.88 -19.29
N LYS A 118 -7.68 9.98 -20.14
CA LYS A 118 -7.02 9.65 -21.40
C LYS A 118 -6.95 10.94 -22.22
N ARG A 119 -5.74 11.36 -22.58
CA ARG A 119 -5.56 12.53 -23.46
C ARG A 119 -6.30 12.24 -24.77
N LYS A 120 -7.19 13.15 -25.18
CA LYS A 120 -7.86 13.10 -26.49
C LYS A 120 -6.84 13.35 -27.60
#